data_AF-A0A2T0BIW6-F1
#
_entry.id   AF-A0A2T0BIW6-F1
#
_cell.length_a   1.000
_cell.length_b   1.000
_cell.length_c   1.000
_cell.angle_alpha   90.00
_cell.angle_beta   90.00
_cell.angle_gamma   90.00
#
_symmetry.space_group_name_H-M   'P 1'
#
loop_
_entity.id
_entity.type
_entity.pdbx_description
1 polymer ?
#
loop_
_entity_poly.entity_id
_entity_poly.type
_entity_poly.pdbx_seq_one_letter_code
_entity_poly.pdbx_strand_id
1 'polypeptide(L)'
;MIIAKDIDSSMDGQTVGYITERILDDAKINYRATGSVSTLYFAAIDGLAEKKAGKLSGWCYYVKKSGDNIFHKPNIGSGQWVWHAGDVVVWRYLSDGIHDGYESDWENK
;
A
#
# COMPACT_ATOMS: atom_id res chain seq x y z
N MET A 1 12.06 -5.40 0.29
CA MET A 1 12.24 -4.37 1.33
C MET A 1 10.89 -4.16 2.00
N ILE A 2 10.81 -4.29 3.33
CA ILE A 2 9.62 -3.93 4.09
C ILE A 2 9.95 -2.60 4.75
N ILE A 3 9.31 -1.51 4.33
CA ILE A 3 9.40 -0.23 5.02
C ILE A 3 8.33 -0.27 6.10
N ALA A 4 8.74 -0.32 7.37
CA ALA A 4 7.85 -0.12 8.49
C ALA A 4 8.11 1.30 9.04
N LYS A 5 7.10 2.15 8.99
CA LYS A 5 7.15 3.51 9.54
C LYS A 5 5.85 3.76 10.28
N ASP A 6 5.96 4.29 11.49
CA ASP A 6 4.79 4.74 12.24
C ASP A 6 4.15 5.91 11.50
N ILE A 7 2.86 5.77 11.20
CA ILE A 7 2.06 6.86 10.62
C ILE A 7 1.72 7.80 11.78
N ASP A 8 2.12 9.07 11.64
CA ASP A 8 1.77 10.09 12.63
C ASP A 8 0.24 10.23 12.70
N SER A 9 -0.30 10.20 13.91
CA SER A 9 -1.70 10.48 14.22
C SER A 9 -2.22 11.80 13.63
N SER A 10 -1.34 12.77 13.32
CA SER A 10 -1.71 14.00 12.62
C SER A 10 -2.21 13.79 11.19
N MET A 11 -1.97 12.61 10.60
CA MET A 11 -2.47 12.20 9.28
C MET A 11 -3.79 11.42 9.35
N ASP A 12 -4.41 11.31 10.53
CA ASP A 12 -5.73 10.69 10.68
C ASP A 12 -6.76 11.34 9.74
N GLY A 13 -7.57 10.51 9.07
CA GLY A 13 -8.54 10.97 8.08
C GLY A 13 -7.97 11.30 6.70
N GLN A 14 -6.65 11.15 6.49
CA GLN A 14 -6.05 11.25 5.16
C GLN A 14 -6.15 9.94 4.38
N THR A 15 -5.97 10.01 3.06
CA THR A 15 -6.00 8.83 2.20
C THR A 15 -4.71 8.04 2.31
N VAL A 16 -4.78 6.72 2.15
CA VAL A 16 -3.60 5.83 2.10
C VAL A 16 -2.62 6.29 1.02
N GLY A 17 -3.15 6.77 -0.11
CA GLY A 17 -2.38 7.36 -1.19
C GLY A 17 -1.54 8.54 -0.73
N TYR A 18 -2.18 9.56 -0.16
CA TYR A 18 -1.51 10.75 0.37
C TYR A 18 -0.45 10.41 1.41
N ILE A 19 -0.80 9.55 2.38
CA ILE A 19 0.12 9.12 3.44
C ILE A 19 1.34 8.41 2.85
N THR A 20 1.13 7.55 1.87
CA THR A 20 2.22 6.81 1.21
C THR A 20 3.18 7.76 0.49
N GLU A 21 2.66 8.74 -0.27
CA GLU A 21 3.50 9.76 -0.92
C GLU A 21 4.37 10.51 0.10
N ARG A 22 3.76 11.01 1.18
CA ARG A 22 4.46 11.75 2.23
C ARG A 22 5.55 10.91 2.91
N ILE A 23 5.26 9.65 3.21
CA ILE A 23 6.23 8.73 3.83
C ILE A 23 7.42 8.47 2.91
N LEU A 24 7.17 8.24 1.62
CA LEU A 24 8.21 7.97 0.62
C LEU A 24 9.06 9.22 0.37
N ASP A 25 8.44 10.39 0.26
CA ASP A 25 9.13 11.68 0.13
C ASP A 25 10.04 11.97 1.33
N ASP A 26 9.51 11.84 2.55
CA ASP A 26 10.27 12.06 3.79
C ASP A 26 11.45 11.07 3.92
N ALA A 27 11.26 9.84 3.44
CA ALA A 27 12.30 8.81 3.41
C ALA A 27 13.27 8.95 2.21
N LYS A 28 13.02 9.89 1.29
CA LYS A 28 13.76 10.07 0.03
C LYS A 28 13.78 8.82 -0.84
N ILE A 29 12.69 8.06 -0.82
CA ILE A 29 12.51 6.85 -1.62
C ILE A 29 11.82 7.24 -2.92
N ASN A 30 12.48 6.97 -4.04
CA ASN A 30 11.92 7.29 -5.35
C ASN A 30 10.69 6.41 -5.64
N TYR A 31 9.63 7.04 -6.11
CA TYR A 31 8.42 6.34 -6.55
C TYR A 31 7.86 6.97 -7.83
N ARG A 32 6.99 6.22 -8.51
CA ARG A 32 6.20 6.73 -9.62
C ARG A 32 4.74 6.38 -9.34
N ALA A 33 3.92 7.40 -9.13
CA ALA A 33 2.48 7.25 -9.07
C ALA A 33 1.83 7.66 -10.40
N THR A 34 0.70 7.06 -10.72
CA THR A 34 -0.15 7.38 -11.88
C THR A 34 -1.60 7.49 -11.43
N GLY A 35 -2.43 8.10 -12.27
CA GLY A 35 -3.81 8.43 -11.90
C GLY A 35 -3.90 9.73 -11.12
N SER A 36 -5.09 10.07 -10.68
CA SER A 36 -5.37 11.27 -9.88
C SER A 36 -6.40 10.98 -8.81
N VAL A 37 -6.22 11.63 -7.65
CA VAL A 37 -7.15 11.59 -6.50
C VAL A 37 -7.60 10.15 -6.23
N SER A 38 -8.81 9.78 -6.62
CA SER A 38 -9.40 8.46 -6.38
C SER A 38 -8.72 7.29 -7.10
N THR A 39 -7.97 7.56 -8.17
CA THR A 39 -7.34 6.52 -9.00
C THR A 39 -5.84 6.38 -8.75
N LEU A 40 -5.31 6.99 -7.68
CA LEU A 40 -3.88 6.98 -7.37
C LEU A 40 -3.33 5.55 -7.23
N TYR A 41 -2.39 5.21 -8.12
CA TYR A 41 -1.73 3.91 -8.23
C TYR A 41 -0.21 4.08 -8.26
N PHE A 42 0.50 3.31 -7.43
CA PHE A 42 1.97 3.34 -7.36
C PHE A 42 2.57 2.36 -8.37
N ALA A 43 2.91 2.87 -9.55
CA ALA A 43 3.52 2.12 -10.64
C ALA A 43 4.99 1.74 -10.40
N ALA A 44 5.68 2.38 -9.45
CA ALA A 44 7.01 1.98 -9.00
C ALA A 44 7.29 2.50 -7.59
N ILE A 45 7.98 1.71 -6.77
CA ILE A 45 8.51 2.12 -5.46
C ILE A 45 9.93 1.56 -5.36
N ASP A 46 10.88 2.40 -4.98
CA ASP A 46 12.29 2.06 -4.76
C ASP A 46 12.93 1.27 -5.93
N GLY A 47 12.72 1.76 -7.16
CA GLY A 47 13.27 1.15 -8.38
C GLY A 47 12.57 -0.14 -8.85
N LEU A 48 11.65 -0.70 -8.07
CA LEU A 48 10.83 -1.85 -8.49
C LEU A 48 9.54 -1.35 -9.14
N ALA A 49 9.53 -1.33 -10.48
CA ALA A 49 8.38 -0.93 -11.28
C ALA A 49 7.38 -2.06 -11.48
N GLU A 50 6.10 -1.74 -11.70
CA GLU A 50 5.12 -2.67 -12.26
C GLU A 50 5.68 -3.34 -13.52
N LYS A 51 5.15 -4.53 -13.82
CA LYS A 51 5.51 -5.34 -14.99
C LYS A 51 6.93 -5.90 -14.98
N LYS A 52 7.74 -5.60 -13.97
CA LYS A 52 9.13 -6.07 -13.84
C LYS A 52 9.22 -7.59 -13.66
N ALA A 53 8.27 -8.22 -12.97
CA ALA A 53 8.21 -9.67 -12.78
C ALA A 53 7.26 -10.40 -13.75
N GLY A 54 6.66 -9.68 -14.70
CA GLY A 54 5.66 -10.23 -15.64
C GLY A 54 4.55 -9.22 -15.92
N LYS A 55 3.82 -9.34 -17.04
CA LYS A 55 2.89 -8.30 -17.53
C LYS A 55 1.78 -7.88 -16.55
N LEU A 56 1.48 -8.71 -15.55
CA LEU A 56 0.46 -8.47 -14.53
C LEU A 56 1.06 -8.10 -13.16
N SER A 57 2.40 -8.07 -13.03
CA SER A 57 3.05 -7.74 -11.77
C SER A 57 2.91 -6.26 -11.40
N GLY A 58 2.79 -5.97 -10.10
CA GLY A 58 2.58 -4.60 -9.63
C GLY A 58 2.45 -4.48 -8.12
N TRP A 59 2.37 -3.23 -7.65
CA TRP A 59 2.21 -2.91 -6.23
C TRP A 59 0.74 -2.92 -5.82
N CYS A 60 0.43 -3.68 -4.79
CA CYS A 60 -0.88 -3.73 -4.13
C CYS A 60 -0.74 -3.24 -2.70
N TYR A 61 -1.76 -2.55 -2.20
CA TYR A 61 -1.84 -2.18 -0.79
C TYR A 61 -2.88 -3.03 -0.06
N TYR A 62 -2.62 -3.23 1.21
CA TYR A 62 -3.43 -4.01 2.12
C TYR A 62 -3.64 -3.18 3.37
N VAL A 63 -4.83 -3.27 3.95
CA VAL A 63 -5.17 -2.56 5.17
C VAL A 63 -5.67 -3.56 6.20
N LYS A 64 -5.13 -3.50 7.40
CA LYS A 64 -5.70 -4.12 8.59
C LYS A 64 -6.26 -3.01 9.45
N LYS A 65 -7.57 -2.99 9.67
CA LYS A 65 -8.15 -1.96 10.53
C LYS A 65 -7.81 -2.22 11.98
N SER A 66 -7.81 -1.17 12.80
CA SER A 66 -7.68 -1.33 14.24
C SER A 66 -8.79 -2.25 14.77
N GLY A 67 -8.40 -3.32 15.46
CA GLY A 67 -9.32 -4.36 15.94
C GLY A 67 -9.55 -5.52 14.97
N ASP A 68 -9.09 -5.44 13.73
CA ASP A 68 -9.06 -6.58 12.81
C ASP A 68 -7.82 -7.44 13.08
N ASN A 69 -7.97 -8.75 12.87
CA ASN A 69 -6.86 -9.70 12.97
C ASN A 69 -6.21 -10.02 11.61
N ILE A 70 -6.86 -9.64 10.51
CA ILE A 70 -6.44 -10.00 9.15
C ILE A 70 -6.27 -8.74 8.28
N PHE A 71 -5.43 -8.85 7.25
CA PHE A 71 -5.31 -7.80 6.25
C PHE A 71 -6.33 -8.00 5.12
N HIS A 72 -6.88 -6.89 4.65
CA HIS A 72 -7.80 -6.84 3.53
C HIS A 72 -7.13 -6.14 2.36
N LYS A 73 -7.25 -6.70 1.15
CA LYS A 73 -6.89 -6.03 -0.10
C LYS A 73 -8.08 -5.19 -0.58
N PRO A 74 -8.03 -3.86 -0.54
CA PRO A 74 -9.15 -3.07 -1.01
C PRO A 74 -9.34 -3.18 -2.52
N ASN A 75 -10.59 -3.11 -2.97
CA ASN A 75 -10.97 -3.08 -4.38
C ASN A 75 -11.10 -1.64 -4.94
N ILE A 76 -10.54 -0.66 -4.22
CA ILE A 76 -10.56 0.77 -4.57
C ILE A 76 -9.13 1.32 -4.60
N GLY A 77 -8.92 2.45 -5.29
CA GLY A 77 -7.61 3.10 -5.36
C GLY A 77 -7.13 3.59 -3.99
N SER A 78 -5.80 3.64 -3.80
CA SER A 78 -5.20 4.07 -2.54
C SER A 78 -5.58 5.51 -2.15
N GLY A 79 -5.89 6.36 -3.14
CA GLY A 79 -6.40 7.71 -2.90
C GLY A 79 -7.88 7.80 -2.55
N GLN A 80 -8.59 6.68 -2.38
CA GLN A 80 -9.97 6.64 -1.86
C GLN A 80 -10.06 6.06 -0.46
N TRP A 81 -9.15 5.18 -0.08
CA TRP A 81 -9.17 4.57 1.24
C TRP A 81 -8.70 5.58 2.28
N VAL A 82 -9.58 5.99 3.18
CA VAL A 82 -9.25 6.83 4.32
C VAL A 82 -8.61 5.98 5.41
N TRP A 83 -7.41 6.36 5.83
CA TRP A 83 -6.71 5.73 6.94
C TRP A 83 -7.13 6.38 8.26
N HIS A 84 -7.27 5.54 9.28
CA HIS A 84 -7.52 5.98 10.65
C HIS A 84 -6.42 5.53 11.59
N ALA A 85 -6.18 6.32 12.63
CA ALA A 85 -5.19 6.02 13.65
C ALA A 85 -5.37 4.60 14.22
N GLY A 86 -4.30 3.80 14.15
CA GLY A 86 -4.28 2.40 14.57
C GLY A 86 -4.47 1.39 13.44
N ASP A 87 -4.92 1.82 12.26
CA ASP A 87 -4.93 0.96 11.07
C ASP A 87 -3.49 0.73 10.58
N VAL A 88 -3.23 -0.45 10.02
CA VAL A 88 -1.94 -0.81 9.43
C VAL A 88 -2.07 -0.92 7.93
N VAL A 89 -1.20 -0.22 7.19
CA VAL A 89 -1.10 -0.31 5.72
C VAL A 89 0.16 -1.07 5.34
N VAL A 90 0.05 -2.04 4.43
CA VAL A 90 1.18 -2.76 3.86
C VAL A 90 1.14 -2.68 2.34
N TRP A 91 2.27 -2.31 1.73
CA TRP A 91 2.49 -2.41 0.30
C TRP A 91 3.25 -3.69 -0.04
N ARG A 92 2.72 -4.48 -0.98
CA ARG A 92 3.36 -5.70 -1.50
C ARG A 92 3.47 -5.65 -3.01
N TYR A 93 4.58 -6.13 -3.54
CA TYR A 93 4.75 -6.34 -4.97
C TYR A 93 4.34 -7.76 -5.34
N LEU A 94 3.33 -7.88 -6.21
CA LEU A 94 2.80 -9.17 -6.64
C LEU A 94 3.33 -9.51 -8.03
N SER A 95 3.66 -10.78 -8.28
CA SER A 95 4.16 -11.24 -9.59
C SER A 95 3.06 -11.33 -10.66
N ASP A 96 1.80 -11.52 -10.25
CA ASP A 96 0.66 -11.65 -11.15
C ASP A 96 -0.50 -10.70 -10.83
N GLY A 97 -0.33 -9.81 -9.84
CA GLY A 97 -1.34 -8.83 -9.43
C GLY A 97 -2.54 -9.42 -8.68
N ILE A 98 -2.62 -10.75 -8.59
CA ILE A 98 -3.79 -11.49 -8.08
C ILE A 98 -3.39 -12.22 -6.81
N HIS A 99 -2.48 -13.18 -6.92
CA HIS A 99 -2.04 -13.99 -5.81
C HIS A 99 -0.94 -13.25 -5.08
N ASP A 100 -1.19 -12.93 -3.81
CA ASP A 100 -0.15 -12.35 -2.99
C ASP A 100 0.80 -13.38 -2.40
N GLY A 101 0.41 -14.67 -2.40
CA GLY A 101 1.20 -15.73 -1.80
C GLY A 101 1.21 -15.69 -0.27
N TYR A 102 0.36 -14.85 0.33
CA TYR A 102 0.24 -14.64 1.78
C TYR A 102 -1.20 -14.85 2.27
N GLU A 103 -2.10 -15.38 1.43
CA GLU A 103 -3.52 -15.60 1.75
C GLU A 103 -3.72 -16.35 3.09
N SER A 104 -2.80 -17.26 3.45
CA SER A 104 -2.79 -17.99 4.73
C SER A 104 -2.02 -17.31 5.88
N ASP A 105 -1.17 -16.33 5.59
CA ASP A 105 -0.24 -15.71 6.54
C ASP A 105 -0.88 -14.61 7.38
N TRP A 106 -2.07 -14.16 6.97
CA TRP A 106 -2.83 -13.12 7.66
C TRP A 106 -3.73 -13.66 8.77
N GLU A 107 -4.08 -14.96 8.77
CA GLU A 107 -5.05 -15.54 9.72
C GLU A 107 -4.42 -16.05 11.03
N ASN A 108 -3.10 -16.07 11.17
CA ASN A 108 -2.42 -16.65 12.33
C ASN A 108 -1.32 -15.73 12.89
N LYS A 109 -1.68 -14.67 13.62
CA LYS A 109 -0.89 -14.08 14.73
C LYS A 109 -1.78 -13.36 15.74
#